data_AF-A0A5J5FG15-F1
#
_entry.id   AF-A0A5J5FG15-F1
#
_cell.length_a   1.000
_cell.length_b   1.000
_cell.length_c   1.000
_cell.angle_alpha   90.00
_cell.angle_beta   90.00
_cell.angle_gamma   90.00
#
_symmetry.space_group_name_H-M   'P 1'
#
loop_
_entity.id
_entity.type
_entity.pdbx_description
1 polymer ?
#
loop_
_entity_poly.entity_id
_entity_poly.type
_entity_poly.pdbx_seq_one_letter_code
_entity_poly.pdbx_strand_id
1 'polypeptide(L)'
;MNANLNMDVIRSALLAGEIDDAYKVIFNARKRLELYKSTTGDSRYDVYYDFISILDDVVRGMRSWKDLRSYIDGNMDALSKFIDPDFLKSFPYYLFLSIDRYNVRFPYYDGKRCDDR
;
A
#
# COMPACT_ATOMS: atom_id res chain seq x y z
N MET A 1 10.55 11.86 7.25
CA MET A 1 10.16 11.05 6.07
C MET A 1 8.85 11.62 5.54
N ASN A 2 8.69 11.84 4.22
CA ASN A 2 7.47 12.45 3.67
C ASN A 2 6.53 11.36 3.14
N ALA A 3 5.59 10.91 3.98
CA ALA A 3 4.67 9.82 3.65
C ALA A 3 3.69 10.22 2.53
N ASN A 4 3.17 11.45 2.54
CA ASN A 4 2.33 11.98 1.46
C ASN A 4 3.01 11.89 0.09
N LEU A 5 4.27 12.35 -0.01
CA LEU A 5 5.02 12.29 -1.27
C LEU A 5 5.19 10.84 -1.76
N ASN A 6 5.50 9.90 -0.86
CA ASN A 6 5.61 8.49 -1.23
C ASN A 6 4.28 7.96 -1.79
N MET A 7 3.17 8.30 -1.14
CA MET A 7 1.84 7.86 -1.54
C MET A 7 1.38 8.45 -2.88
N ASP A 8 1.72 9.71 -3.16
CA ASP A 8 1.44 10.35 -4.45
C ASP A 8 2.19 9.67 -5.60
N VAL A 9 3.46 9.31 -5.38
CA VAL A 9 4.27 8.58 -6.38
C VAL A 9 3.70 7.17 -6.59
N ILE A 10 3.34 6.46 -5.51
CA ILE A 10 2.74 5.12 -5.61
C ILE A 10 1.41 5.18 -6.39
N ARG A 11 0.52 6.13 -6.07
CA ARG A 11 -0.74 6.33 -6.83
C ARG A 11 -0.46 6.57 -8.30
N SER A 12 0.47 7.47 -8.62
CA SER A 12 0.77 7.84 -10.00
C SER A 12 1.31 6.66 -10.80
N ALA A 13 2.23 5.88 -10.23
CA ALA A 13 2.78 4.69 -10.85
C ALA A 13 1.72 3.60 -11.06
N LEU A 14 0.85 3.34 -10.06
CA LEU A 14 -0.25 2.39 -10.19
C LEU A 14 -1.27 2.80 -11.26
N LEU A 15 -1.59 4.09 -11.37
CA LEU A 15 -2.53 4.61 -12.37
C LEU A 15 -1.93 4.64 -13.78
N ALA A 16 -0.61 4.77 -13.91
CA ALA A 16 0.10 4.68 -15.18
C ALA A 16 0.31 3.23 -15.67
N GLY A 17 0.11 2.23 -14.79
CA GLY A 17 0.42 0.83 -15.08
C GLY A 17 1.89 0.47 -14.85
N GLU A 18 2.67 1.35 -14.23
CA GLU A 18 4.09 1.19 -13.92
C GLU A 18 4.27 0.51 -12.54
N ILE A 19 3.81 -0.74 -12.44
CA ILE A 19 3.77 -1.48 -11.15
C ILE A 19 5.17 -1.66 -10.54
N ASP A 20 6.21 -1.84 -11.36
CA ASP A 20 7.59 -1.97 -10.88
C ASP A 20 8.08 -0.72 -10.15
N ASP A 21 7.65 0.46 -10.58
CA ASP A 21 8.05 1.72 -9.95
C ASP A 21 7.26 1.96 -8.67
N ALA A 22 5.96 1.62 -8.64
CA ALA A 22 5.19 1.57 -7.39
C ALA A 22 5.86 0.64 -6.37
N TYR A 23 6.25 -0.56 -6.80
CA TYR A 23 6.93 -1.55 -5.97
C TYR A 23 8.25 -1.04 -5.42
N LYS A 24 9.12 -0.42 -6.24
CA LYS A 24 10.39 0.18 -5.77
C LYS A 24 10.15 1.21 -4.66
N VAL A 25 9.13 2.06 -4.80
CA VAL A 25 8.83 3.10 -3.80
C VAL A 25 8.33 2.47 -2.51
N ILE A 26 7.39 1.51 -2.59
CA ILE A 26 6.88 0.75 -1.44
C ILE A 26 8.03 0.06 -0.70
N PHE A 27 8.88 -0.67 -1.44
CA PHE A 27 10.03 -1.39 -0.87
C PHE A 27 11.02 -0.46 -0.17
N ASN A 28 11.36 0.67 -0.79
CA ASN A 28 12.25 1.66 -0.22
C ASN A 28 11.66 2.34 1.03
N ALA A 29 10.35 2.63 1.02
CA ALA A 29 9.65 3.17 2.18
C ALA A 29 9.67 2.17 3.34
N ARG A 30 9.37 0.88 3.07
CA ARG A 30 9.41 -0.18 4.08
C ARG A 30 10.81 -0.33 4.69
N LYS A 31 11.85 -0.45 3.87
CA LYS A 31 13.24 -0.56 4.35
C LYS A 31 13.67 0.61 5.24
N ARG A 32 13.27 1.84 4.88
CA ARG A 32 13.58 3.03 5.69
C ARG A 32 12.88 2.98 7.05
N LEU A 33 11.63 2.52 7.09
CA LEU A 33 10.87 2.36 8.33
C LEU A 33 11.44 1.24 9.21
N GLU A 34 11.82 0.11 8.62
CA GLU A 34 12.50 -0.99 9.31
C GLU A 34 13.80 -0.50 9.97
N LEU A 35 14.65 0.19 9.21
CA LEU A 35 15.91 0.77 9.71
C LEU A 35 15.67 1.80 10.82
N TYR A 36 14.64 2.63 10.68
CA TYR A 36 14.29 3.60 11.71
C TYR A 36 13.88 2.88 13.00
N LYS A 37 12.94 1.94 12.90
CA LYS A 37 12.45 1.14 14.02
C LYS A 37 13.56 0.37 14.72
N SER A 38 14.47 -0.25 13.97
CA SER A 38 15.60 -1.00 14.55
C SER A 38 16.60 -0.10 15.27
N THR A 39 16.74 1.16 14.83
CA THR A 39 17.74 2.08 15.36
C THR A 39 17.23 2.89 16.57
N THR A 40 15.96 3.29 16.56
CA THR A 40 15.39 4.17 17.59
C THR A 40 14.48 3.45 18.58
N GLY A 41 13.96 2.26 18.24
CA GLY A 41 12.94 1.57 19.03
C GLY A 41 11.59 2.32 19.08
N ASP A 42 11.41 3.31 18.20
CA ASP A 42 10.29 4.23 18.24
C ASP A 42 9.08 3.66 17.49
N SER A 43 7.97 3.48 18.23
CA SER A 43 6.71 2.94 17.71
C SER A 43 5.85 3.97 16.99
N ARG A 44 6.27 5.25 16.93
CA ARG A 44 5.49 6.32 16.27
C ARG A 44 5.12 5.98 14.83
N TYR A 45 5.93 5.19 14.12
CA TYR A 45 5.71 4.85 12.72
C TYR A 45 5.09 3.46 12.51
N ASP A 46 4.74 2.73 13.57
CA ASP A 46 4.26 1.34 13.45
C ASP A 46 3.01 1.24 12.56
N VAL A 47 2.04 2.15 12.76
CA VAL A 47 0.82 2.18 11.95
C VAL A 47 1.11 2.43 10.47
N TYR A 48 2.03 3.35 10.16
CA TYR A 48 2.40 3.63 8.78
C TYR A 48 3.22 2.48 8.17
N TYR A 49 4.07 1.83 8.96
CA TYR A 49 4.81 0.64 8.56
C TYR A 49 3.90 -0.53 8.22
N ASP A 50 2.93 -0.82 9.07
CA ASP A 50 1.94 -1.87 8.87
C ASP A 50 1.09 -1.59 7.62
N PHE A 51 0.67 -0.33 7.43
CA PHE A 51 -0.02 0.10 6.21
C PHE A 51 0.81 -0.15 4.94
N ILE A 52 2.08 0.27 4.92
CA ILE A 52 2.98 0.05 3.78
C ILE A 52 3.25 -1.44 3.55
N SER A 53 3.28 -2.24 4.62
CA SER A 53 3.48 -3.69 4.53
C SER A 53 2.27 -4.39 3.92
N ILE A 54 1.04 -4.01 4.32
CA ILE A 54 -0.19 -4.53 3.71
C ILE A 54 -0.26 -4.11 2.23
N LEU A 55 0.15 -2.88 1.91
CA LEU A 55 0.19 -2.41 0.53
C LEU A 55 1.17 -3.22 -0.33
N ASP A 56 2.37 -3.54 0.19
CA ASP A 56 3.32 -4.46 -0.47
C ASP A 56 2.68 -5.83 -0.71
N ASP A 57 2.02 -6.40 0.30
CA ASP A 57 1.33 -7.69 0.19
C ASP A 57 0.23 -7.67 -0.89
N VAL A 58 -0.54 -6.57 -0.98
CA VAL A 58 -1.57 -6.40 -2.02
C VAL A 58 -0.94 -6.28 -3.40
N VAL A 59 0.10 -5.46 -3.57
CA VAL A 59 0.81 -5.27 -4.85
C VAL A 59 1.57 -6.54 -5.28
N ARG A 60 1.84 -7.48 -4.37
CA ARG A 60 2.38 -8.82 -4.66
C ARG A 60 1.31 -9.89 -4.87
N GLY A 61 0.04 -9.57 -4.63
CA GLY A 61 -1.07 -10.52 -4.75
C GLY A 61 -1.18 -11.51 -3.58
N MET A 62 -0.52 -11.24 -2.46
CA MET A 62 -0.57 -12.05 -1.24
C MET A 62 -1.78 -11.71 -0.36
N ARG A 63 -2.33 -10.49 -0.51
CA ARG A 63 -3.53 -10.01 0.19
C ARG A 63 -4.50 -9.34 -0.77
N SER A 64 -5.77 -9.25 -0.36
CA SER A 64 -6.79 -8.53 -1.12
C SER A 64 -6.71 -7.03 -0.86
N TRP A 65 -7.08 -6.20 -1.83
CA TRP A 65 -7.28 -4.77 -1.63
C TRP A 65 -8.32 -4.48 -0.52
N LYS A 66 -9.24 -5.42 -0.25
CA LYS A 66 -10.20 -5.32 0.86
C LYS A 66 -9.50 -5.29 2.23
N ASP A 67 -8.41 -6.05 2.39
CA ASP A 67 -7.63 -6.08 3.63
C ASP A 67 -7.00 -4.71 3.90
N LEU A 68 -6.48 -4.06 2.85
CA LEU A 68 -5.95 -2.71 2.94
C LEU A 68 -7.05 -1.71 3.31
N ARG A 69 -8.23 -1.82 2.70
CA ARG A 69 -9.38 -0.96 3.02
C ARG A 69 -9.79 -1.11 4.49
N SER A 70 -9.96 -2.34 4.97
CA SER A 70 -10.30 -2.60 6.37
C SER A 70 -9.24 -2.08 7.33
N TYR A 71 -7.96 -2.17 6.98
CA TYR A 71 -6.89 -1.60 7.79
C TYR A 71 -6.95 -0.07 7.85
N ILE A 72 -7.20 0.60 6.72
CA ILE A 72 -7.36 2.06 6.68
C ILE A 72 -8.56 2.49 7.53
N ASP A 73 -9.71 1.84 7.37
CA ASP A 73 -10.93 2.17 8.12
C ASP A 73 -10.72 2.00 9.63
N GLY A 74 -9.97 0.98 10.06
CA GLY A 74 -9.64 0.73 11.46
C GLY A 74 -8.54 1.64 12.04
N ASN A 75 -7.73 2.31 11.19
CA ASN A 75 -6.57 3.10 11.61
C ASN A 75 -6.57 4.54 11.06
N MET A 76 -7.71 5.04 10.60
CA MET A 76 -7.84 6.33 9.90
C MET A 76 -7.22 7.49 10.68
N ASP A 77 -7.52 7.61 11.98
CA ASP A 77 -7.03 8.70 12.83
C ASP A 77 -5.51 8.67 13.04
N ALA A 78 -4.91 7.48 13.02
CA ALA A 78 -3.47 7.34 13.17
C ALA A 78 -2.75 7.56 11.83
N LEU A 79 -3.31 7.06 10.73
CA LEU A 79 -2.77 7.24 9.38
C LEU A 79 -2.87 8.69 8.88
N SER A 80 -3.91 9.42 9.27
CA SER A 80 -4.11 10.83 8.91
C SER A 80 -2.97 11.76 9.38
N LYS A 81 -2.17 11.32 10.35
CA LYS A 81 -0.97 12.02 10.82
C LYS A 81 0.19 11.98 9.81
N PHE A 82 0.13 11.04 8.86
CA PHE A 82 1.17 10.80 7.87
C PHE A 82 0.70 11.05 6.44
N ILE A 83 -0.56 10.69 6.16
CA ILE A 83 -1.15 10.68 4.83
C ILE A 83 -2.41 11.54 4.85
N ASP A 84 -2.67 12.28 3.77
CA ASP A 84 -3.91 13.03 3.60
C ASP A 84 -5.16 12.12 3.78
N PRO A 85 -6.14 12.50 4.62
CA PRO A 85 -7.33 11.68 4.88
C PRO A 85 -8.22 11.44 3.66
N ASP A 86 -8.31 12.40 2.76
CA ASP A 86 -9.14 12.27 1.57
C ASP A 86 -8.46 11.39 0.52
N PHE A 87 -7.12 11.43 0.48
CA PHE A 87 -6.33 10.41 -0.20
C PHE A 87 -6.59 9.02 0.38
N LEU A 88 -6.55 8.84 1.70
CA LEU A 88 -6.78 7.53 2.35
C LEU A 88 -8.14 6.93 2.00
N LYS A 89 -9.19 7.75 1.93
CA LYS A 89 -10.54 7.30 1.56
C LYS A 89 -10.64 6.86 0.10
N SER A 90 -9.94 7.55 -0.81
CA SER A 90 -10.03 7.31 -2.25
C SER A 90 -9.02 6.28 -2.76
N PHE A 91 -7.90 6.08 -2.06
CA PHE A 91 -6.80 5.22 -2.47
C PHE A 91 -7.19 3.74 -2.72
N PRO A 92 -7.99 3.07 -1.86
CA PRO A 92 -8.41 1.69 -2.11
C PRO A 92 -9.16 1.51 -3.43
N TYR A 93 -9.94 2.52 -3.83
CA TYR A 93 -10.67 2.50 -5.09
C TYR A 93 -9.71 2.62 -6.29
N TYR A 94 -8.72 3.52 -6.22
CA TYR A 94 -7.69 3.61 -7.27
C TYR A 94 -6.87 2.32 -7.37
N LEU A 95 -6.52 1.72 -6.25
CA LEU A 95 -5.81 0.46 -6.21
C LEU A 95 -6.63 -0.66 -6.86
N PHE A 96 -7.92 -0.77 -6.55
CA PHE A 96 -8.83 -1.72 -7.19
C PHE A 96 -8.85 -1.54 -8.72
N LEU A 97 -9.04 -0.30 -9.19
CA LEU A 97 -9.06 0.00 -10.63
C LEU A 97 -7.73 -0.34 -11.31
N SER A 98 -6.59 -0.04 -10.69
CA SER A 98 -5.28 -0.37 -11.23
C SER A 98 -5.05 -1.88 -11.30
N ILE A 99 -5.47 -2.62 -10.26
CA ILE A 99 -5.35 -4.09 -10.24
C ILE A 99 -6.18 -4.73 -11.36
N ASP A 100 -7.43 -4.30 -11.50
CA ASP A 100 -8.37 -4.81 -12.50
C ASP A 100 -7.94 -4.46 -13.93
N ARG A 101 -7.62 -3.17 -14.18
CA ARG A 101 -7.29 -2.65 -15.50
C ARG A 101 -5.99 -3.20 -16.08
N TYR A 102 -4.96 -3.31 -15.25
CA TYR A 102 -3.64 -3.73 -15.72
C TYR A 102 -3.44 -5.23 -15.65
N ASN A 103 -4.48 -5.98 -15.24
CA ASN A 103 -4.44 -7.42 -15.03
C ASN A 103 -3.11 -7.81 -14.39
N VAL A 104 -2.75 -7.04 -13.35
CA VAL A 104 -1.40 -6.98 -12.78
C VAL A 104 -0.98 -8.42 -12.59
N ARG A 105 -0.01 -8.89 -13.39
CA ARG A 105 0.48 -10.26 -13.26
C ARG A 105 1.27 -10.29 -11.96
N PHE A 106 0.56 -10.40 -10.84
CA PHE A 106 1.26 -10.61 -9.60
C PHE A 106 1.92 -11.98 -9.73
N PRO A 107 3.24 -12.07 -9.53
CA PRO A 107 3.97 -13.33 -9.71
C PRO A 107 3.45 -14.45 -8.79
N TYR A 108 2.61 -14.12 -7.80
CA TYR A 108 1.94 -15.05 -6.89
C TYR A 108 0.40 -15.05 -7.00
N TYR A 109 -0.21 -14.29 -7.91
CA TYR A 109 -1.66 -14.34 -8.14
C TYR A 109 -2.00 -15.52 -9.03
N ASP A 110 -2.58 -16.56 -8.46
CA ASP A 110 -3.32 -17.54 -9.25
C ASP A 110 -4.68 -16.91 -9.60
N GLY A 111 -4.78 -16.37 -10.83
CA GLY A 111 -5.99 -15.73 -11.37
C GLY A 111 -7.22 -16.66 -11.46
N LYS A 112 -7.15 -17.89 -10.95
CA LYS A 112 -8.27 -18.84 -10.88
C LYS A 112 -9.12 -18.75 -9.61
N ARG A 113 -8.92 -17.74 -8.75
CA ARG A 113 -9.62 -17.66 -7.44
C ARG A 113 -10.41 -16.37 -7.17
N CYS A 114 -10.71 -15.57 -8.20
CA CYS A 114 -11.79 -14.60 -8.08
C CYS A 114 -13.11 -15.29 -8.48
N ASP A 115 -14.09 -15.29 -7.57
CA ASP A 115 -15.49 -15.73 -7.73
C ASP A 115 -15.88 -17.21 -7.53
N ASP A 116 -15.15 -17.97 -6.70
CA ASP A 116 -15.69 -19.20 -6.09
C ASP A 116 -15.69 -19.10 -4.56
N ARG A 117 -16.67 -18.38 -4.00
CA ARG A 117 -17.29 -18.66 -2.68
C ARG A 117 -18.50 -17.79 -2.41
#